data_AF-H9FMB1-F1
#
_entry.id   AF-H9FMB1-F1
#
_cell.length_a   1.000
_cell.length_b   1.000
_cell.length_c   1.000
_cell.angle_alpha   90.00
_cell.angle_beta   90.00
_cell.angle_gamma   90.00
#
_symmetry.space_group_name_H-M   'P 1'
#
loop_
_entity.id
_entity.type
_entity.pdbx_description
1 polymer ?
#
loop_
_entity_poly.entity_id
_entity_poly.type
_entity_poly.pdbx_seq_one_letter_code
_entity_poly.pdbx_strand_id
1 'polypeptide(L)'
;HYFSIDNELEYENFYADFGPLNLAMVYRYCCKINKKLKSITMLRKKIVHFTGSDQRKQANAAFLVGCYMVIYLGRTPEEAYRILIFGETSYIPFRDAAYGSCNFYITLLDCFHAVKKAMQYGFLNFNSFNLDEYEHYEKAENGDLNWIIPDRFIAFCGPHSRARLESGYHQHSPETYIQYFKNH
;
A
#
# COMPACT_ATOMS: atom_id res chain seq x y z
N HIS A 1 6.22 -0.27 -24.42
CA HIS A 1 4.86 -0.09 -23.88
C HIS A 1 4.97 0.81 -22.67
N TYR A 2 4.41 2.01 -22.76
CA TYR A 2 4.44 2.97 -21.67
C TYR A 2 3.15 2.87 -20.88
N PHE A 3 3.23 3.01 -19.56
CA PHE A 3 2.06 3.16 -18.70
C PHE A 3 2.45 3.97 -17.46
N SER A 4 1.44 4.56 -16.83
CA SER A 4 1.55 5.29 -15.57
C SER A 4 0.43 4.80 -14.64
N ILE A 5 0.60 5.04 -13.34
CA ILE A 5 -0.42 4.80 -12.30
C ILE A 5 -0.87 6.10 -11.64
N ASP A 6 -0.40 7.25 -12.12
CA ASP A 6 -0.53 8.55 -11.44
C ASP A 6 -1.97 8.94 -11.12
N ASN A 7 -2.95 8.48 -11.93
CA ASN A 7 -4.37 8.74 -11.76
C ASN A 7 -5.19 7.44 -11.60
N GLU A 8 -4.52 6.34 -11.23
CA GLU A 8 -5.13 5.02 -11.05
C GLU A 8 -4.98 4.52 -9.61
N LEU A 9 -3.79 4.71 -9.03
CA LEU A 9 -3.48 4.32 -7.66
C LEU A 9 -3.14 5.60 -6.88
N GLU A 10 -4.19 6.25 -6.37
CA GLU A 10 -4.08 7.52 -5.67
C GLU A 10 -4.15 7.30 -4.16
N TYR A 11 -3.24 7.93 -3.43
CA TYR A 11 -3.22 7.89 -1.97
C TYR A 11 -4.24 8.88 -1.41
N GLU A 12 -5.08 8.42 -0.49
CA GLU A 12 -6.00 9.27 0.26
C GLU A 12 -5.30 9.78 1.53
N ASN A 13 -4.95 11.06 1.55
CA ASN A 13 -4.20 11.67 2.64
C ASN A 13 -5.10 12.12 3.79
N PHE A 14 -4.64 11.94 5.03
CA PHE A 14 -5.30 12.51 6.20
C PHE A 14 -4.95 13.99 6.40
N TYR A 15 -3.69 14.36 6.18
CA TYR A 15 -3.21 15.72 6.24
C TYR A 15 -2.16 15.99 5.15
N ALA A 16 -0.88 15.94 5.49
CA ALA A 16 0.23 16.23 4.57
C ALA A 16 1.02 14.97 4.16
N ASP A 17 0.67 13.83 4.75
CA ASP A 17 1.05 12.49 4.29
C ASP A 17 0.65 12.28 2.82
N PHE A 18 1.42 11.46 2.11
CA PHE A 18 1.22 11.22 0.69
C PHE A 18 1.44 9.76 0.28
N GLY A 19 1.79 8.89 1.23
CA GLY A 19 2.21 7.53 0.99
C GLY A 19 2.97 6.92 2.19
N PRO A 20 3.54 5.72 2.02
CA PRO A 20 3.50 4.91 0.80
C PRO A 20 2.09 4.36 0.49
N LEU A 21 1.87 3.91 -0.75
CA LEU A 21 0.60 3.28 -1.15
C LEU A 21 0.35 1.99 -0.36
N ASN A 22 -0.92 1.70 -0.06
CA ASN A 22 -1.31 0.57 0.80
C ASN A 22 -1.18 -0.81 0.11
N LEU A 23 -1.46 -1.89 0.84
CA LEU A 23 -1.31 -3.26 0.32
C LEU A 23 -2.23 -3.58 -0.86
N ALA A 24 -3.47 -3.06 -0.87
CA ALA A 24 -4.38 -3.21 -2.00
C ALA A 24 -3.78 -2.62 -3.29
N MET A 25 -3.20 -1.42 -3.20
CA MET A 25 -2.55 -0.76 -4.34
C MET A 25 -1.28 -1.48 -4.78
N VAL A 26 -0.46 -1.97 -3.84
CA VAL A 26 0.72 -2.81 -4.16
C VAL A 26 0.28 -4.10 -4.85
N TYR A 27 -0.78 -4.76 -4.38
CA TYR A 27 -1.33 -5.97 -4.99
C TYR A 27 -1.85 -5.70 -6.41
N ARG A 28 -2.64 -4.64 -6.61
CA ARG A 28 -3.14 -4.21 -7.93
C ARG A 28 -1.99 -3.92 -8.89
N TYR A 29 -0.95 -3.22 -8.43
CA TYR A 29 0.25 -2.96 -9.23
C TYR A 29 0.93 -4.27 -9.64
N CYS A 30 1.16 -5.19 -8.69
CA CYS A 30 1.78 -6.47 -8.98
C CYS A 30 0.97 -7.29 -10.00
N CYS A 31 -0.35 -7.35 -9.85
CA CYS A 31 -1.24 -7.98 -10.81
C CYS A 31 -1.13 -7.35 -12.21
N LYS A 32 -1.07 -6.02 -12.28
CA LYS A 32 -0.92 -5.27 -13.52
C LYS A 32 0.39 -5.59 -14.23
N ILE A 33 1.52 -5.62 -13.50
CA ILE A 33 2.83 -5.97 -14.07
C ILE A 33 2.84 -7.42 -14.53
N ASN A 34 2.37 -8.36 -13.69
CA ASN A 34 2.30 -9.78 -14.04
C ASN A 34 1.46 -10.02 -15.31
N LYS A 35 0.32 -9.34 -15.44
CA LYS A 35 -0.53 -9.41 -16.65
C LYS A 35 0.20 -8.86 -17.87
N LYS A 36 0.91 -7.74 -17.74
CA LYS A 36 1.68 -7.16 -18.86
C LYS A 36 2.84 -8.07 -19.29
N LEU A 37 3.55 -8.69 -18.35
CA LEU A 37 4.66 -9.60 -18.63
C LEU A 37 4.20 -10.91 -19.28
N LYS A 38 3.03 -11.44 -18.90
CA LYS A 38 2.45 -12.65 -19.49
C LYS A 38 1.77 -12.41 -20.85
N SER A 39 1.53 -11.16 -21.23
CA SER A 39 0.82 -10.83 -22.46
C SER A 39 1.67 -11.13 -23.71
N ILE A 40 1.13 -11.95 -24.62
CA ILE A 40 1.80 -12.34 -25.88
C ILE A 40 2.17 -11.09 -26.71
N THR A 41 1.30 -10.09 -26.74
CA THR A 41 1.50 -8.82 -27.45
C THR A 41 2.66 -7.96 -26.90
N MET A 42 3.21 -8.35 -25.75
CA MET A 42 4.23 -7.63 -25.00
C MET A 42 5.58 -8.37 -24.95
N LEU A 43 5.64 -9.64 -25.40
CA LEU A 43 6.82 -10.51 -25.33
C LEU A 43 8.13 -9.88 -25.86
N ARG A 44 8.04 -9.01 -26.87
CA ARG A 44 9.20 -8.33 -27.48
C ARG A 44 9.26 -6.84 -27.19
N LYS A 45 8.46 -6.34 -26.25
CA LYS A 45 8.38 -4.92 -25.91
C LYS A 45 8.98 -4.68 -24.52
N LYS A 46 9.76 -3.61 -24.39
CA LYS A 46 10.10 -3.07 -23.07
C LYS A 46 8.85 -2.46 -22.43
N ILE A 47 8.57 -2.81 -21.18
CA ILE A 47 7.54 -2.16 -20.36
C ILE A 47 8.21 -0.99 -19.64
N VAL A 48 7.66 0.20 -19.80
CA VAL A 48 8.18 1.43 -19.19
C VAL A 48 7.08 1.99 -18.29
N HIS A 49 7.33 1.96 -16.99
CA HIS A 49 6.53 2.69 -16.01
C HIS A 49 7.06 4.12 -15.91
N PHE A 50 6.22 5.11 -16.13
CA PHE A 50 6.60 6.51 -16.02
C PHE A 50 5.61 7.27 -15.12
N THR A 51 6.05 8.43 -14.64
CA THR A 51 5.26 9.36 -13.83
C THR A 51 5.37 10.77 -14.40
N GLY A 52 4.51 11.67 -13.94
CA GLY A 52 4.70 13.11 -14.08
C GLY A 52 5.85 13.66 -13.21
N SER A 53 5.85 14.98 -13.07
CA SER A 53 6.86 15.74 -12.31
C SER A 53 6.57 15.86 -10.80
N ASP A 54 5.41 15.40 -10.32
CA ASP A 54 5.09 15.43 -8.88
C ASP A 54 5.99 14.44 -8.12
N GLN A 55 6.83 14.97 -7.23
CA GLN A 55 7.79 14.18 -6.44
C GLN A 55 7.13 13.15 -5.53
N ARG A 56 5.90 13.40 -5.05
CA ARG A 56 5.13 12.45 -4.24
C ARG A 56 4.69 11.26 -5.08
N LYS A 57 4.19 11.53 -6.29
CA LYS A 57 3.83 10.47 -7.26
C LYS A 57 5.07 9.67 -7.69
N GLN A 58 6.21 10.32 -7.90
CA GLN A 58 7.49 9.67 -8.19
C GLN A 58 7.93 8.71 -7.06
N ALA A 59 7.87 9.16 -5.80
CA ALA A 59 8.21 8.34 -4.64
C ALA A 59 7.26 7.12 -4.52
N ASN A 60 5.95 7.32 -4.67
CA ASN A 60 4.97 6.22 -4.65
C ASN A 60 5.14 5.24 -5.81
N ALA A 61 5.42 5.72 -7.01
CA ALA A 61 5.68 4.84 -8.16
C ALA A 61 6.97 4.03 -7.98
N ALA A 62 8.02 4.64 -7.45
CA ALA A 62 9.27 3.95 -7.10
C ALA A 62 9.04 2.92 -5.99
N PHE A 63 8.23 3.24 -4.98
CA PHE A 63 7.81 2.30 -3.94
C PHE A 63 7.13 1.06 -4.56
N LEU A 64 6.12 1.23 -5.43
CA LEU A 64 5.44 0.12 -6.09
C LEU A 64 6.40 -0.77 -6.91
N VAL A 65 7.30 -0.14 -7.67
CA VAL A 65 8.32 -0.87 -8.46
C VAL A 65 9.25 -1.66 -7.54
N GLY A 66 9.74 -1.05 -6.46
CA GLY A 66 10.61 -1.71 -5.49
C GLY A 66 9.92 -2.85 -4.76
N CYS A 67 8.66 -2.68 -4.33
CA CYS A 67 7.85 -3.76 -3.78
C CYS A 67 7.75 -4.94 -4.74
N TYR A 68 7.47 -4.68 -6.03
CA TYR A 68 7.42 -5.75 -7.03
C TYR A 68 8.77 -6.49 -7.16
N MET A 69 9.90 -5.77 -7.15
CA MET A 69 11.24 -6.37 -7.17
C MET A 69 11.50 -7.27 -5.96
N VAL A 70 11.11 -6.82 -4.76
CA VAL A 70 11.28 -7.59 -3.52
C VAL A 70 10.36 -8.81 -3.50
N ILE A 71 9.09 -8.64 -3.85
CA ILE A 71 8.05 -9.67 -3.73
C ILE A 71 8.18 -10.74 -4.82
N TYR A 72 8.30 -10.33 -6.09
CA TYR A 72 8.21 -11.25 -7.24
C TYR A 72 9.56 -11.56 -7.89
N LEU A 73 10.55 -10.66 -7.79
CA LEU A 73 11.88 -10.89 -8.37
C LEU A 73 12.90 -11.38 -7.34
N GLY A 74 12.51 -11.52 -6.07
CA GLY A 74 13.35 -12.04 -4.99
C GLY A 74 14.53 -11.14 -4.63
N ARG A 75 14.52 -9.86 -5.04
CA ARG A 75 15.59 -8.92 -4.73
C ARG A 75 15.65 -8.62 -3.22
N THR A 76 16.85 -8.32 -2.75
CA THR A 76 17.03 -7.70 -1.44
C THR A 76 16.53 -6.24 -1.47
N PRO A 77 16.11 -5.67 -0.32
CA PRO A 77 15.74 -4.26 -0.21
C PRO A 77 16.80 -3.32 -0.80
N GLU A 78 18.08 -3.57 -0.53
CA GLU A 78 19.22 -2.78 -0.97
C GLU A 78 19.43 -2.87 -2.49
N GLU A 79 19.27 -4.05 -3.08
CA GLU A 79 19.34 -4.21 -4.54
C GLU A 79 18.22 -3.46 -5.25
N ALA A 80 16.98 -3.58 -4.75
CA ALA A 80 15.83 -2.88 -5.30
C ALA A 80 16.02 -1.36 -5.19
N TYR A 81 16.43 -0.88 -4.02
CA TYR A 81 16.70 0.53 -3.77
C TYR A 81 17.80 1.09 -4.69
N ARG A 82 18.94 0.40 -4.78
CA ARG A 82 20.09 0.82 -5.62
C ARG A 82 19.73 0.98 -7.10
N ILE A 83 18.82 0.15 -7.62
CA ILE A 83 18.33 0.26 -9.01
C ILE A 83 17.51 1.54 -9.20
N LEU A 84 16.72 1.93 -8.18
CA LEU A 84 15.82 3.09 -8.25
C LEU A 84 16.56 4.43 -8.10
N ILE A 85 17.60 4.49 -7.27
CA ILE A 85 18.39 5.71 -7.03
C ILE A 85 19.54 5.90 -8.04
N PHE A 86 19.37 5.45 -9.28
CA PHE A 86 20.42 5.56 -10.30
C PHE A 86 20.65 7.02 -10.73
N GLY A 87 21.92 7.42 -10.83
CA GLY A 87 22.32 8.77 -11.23
C GLY A 87 22.05 9.81 -10.15
N GLU A 88 21.42 10.91 -10.52
CA GLU A 88 21.03 12.01 -9.60
C GLU A 88 19.60 11.84 -9.04
N THR A 89 18.98 10.67 -9.27
CA THR A 89 17.61 10.39 -8.80
C THR A 89 17.56 10.31 -7.28
N SER A 90 16.73 11.15 -6.67
CA SER A 90 16.40 11.11 -5.25
C SER A 90 14.90 11.20 -5.05
N TYR A 91 14.39 10.51 -4.02
CA TYR A 91 12.97 10.48 -3.67
C TYR A 91 12.76 11.15 -2.32
N ILE A 92 11.70 11.95 -2.23
CA ILE A 92 11.29 12.53 -0.95
C ILE A 92 10.86 11.42 0.01
N PRO A 93 11.24 11.50 1.30
CA PRO A 93 10.87 10.47 2.27
C PRO A 93 9.40 10.65 2.72
N PHE A 94 8.80 9.57 3.23
CA PHE A 94 7.44 9.59 3.74
C PHE A 94 7.38 10.19 5.14
N ARG A 95 6.29 10.88 5.43
CA ARG A 95 6.01 11.55 6.71
C ARG A 95 4.79 10.95 7.39
N ASP A 96 4.56 11.33 8.63
CA ASP A 96 3.38 10.95 9.38
C ASP A 96 2.12 11.72 8.93
N ALA A 97 0.97 11.20 9.37
CA ALA A 97 -0.37 11.72 9.09
C ALA A 97 -0.87 12.74 10.12
N ALA A 98 -0.09 13.08 11.16
CA ALA A 98 -0.54 14.02 12.18
C ALA A 98 -0.55 15.47 11.69
N TYR A 99 -1.34 16.28 12.38
CA TYR A 99 -1.40 17.71 12.13
C TYR A 99 -0.11 18.42 12.56
N GLY A 100 0.39 19.31 11.70
CA GLY A 100 1.54 20.17 11.98
C GLY A 100 2.86 19.70 11.36
N SER A 101 3.97 20.04 12.01
CA SER A 101 5.33 19.77 11.53
C SER A 101 5.71 18.31 11.74
N CYS A 102 6.25 17.67 10.70
CA CYS A 102 6.82 16.34 10.78
C CYS A 102 8.30 16.38 11.21
N ASN A 103 8.62 15.63 12.26
CA ASN A 103 9.97 15.53 12.83
C ASN A 103 10.65 14.17 12.56
N PHE A 104 9.95 13.24 11.89
CA PHE A 104 10.46 11.90 11.63
C PHE A 104 9.99 11.39 10.27
N TYR A 105 10.92 10.89 9.47
CA TYR A 105 10.64 10.44 8.12
C TYR A 105 11.15 9.01 7.92
N ILE A 106 10.47 8.25 7.06
CA ILE A 106 10.93 6.94 6.60
C ILE A 106 11.20 6.97 5.10
N THR A 107 12.24 6.26 4.68
CA THR A 107 12.69 6.23 3.29
C THR A 107 12.08 5.06 2.52
N LEU A 108 12.25 5.04 1.20
CA LEU A 108 11.92 3.86 0.38
C LEU A 108 12.63 2.59 0.87
N LEU A 109 13.89 2.71 1.29
CA LEU A 109 14.67 1.58 1.78
C LEU A 109 14.05 0.99 3.06
N ASP A 110 13.63 1.84 4.00
CA ASP A 110 12.92 1.41 5.22
C ASP A 110 11.65 0.63 4.87
N CYS A 111 10.87 1.14 3.91
CA CYS A 111 9.66 0.48 3.44
C CYS A 111 9.95 -0.88 2.78
N PHE A 112 11.02 -0.99 1.99
CA PHE A 112 11.42 -2.27 1.37
C PHE A 112 11.90 -3.30 2.40
N HIS A 113 12.60 -2.86 3.45
CA HIS A 113 12.93 -3.71 4.59
C HIS A 113 11.68 -4.20 5.31
N ALA A 114 10.69 -3.33 5.53
CA ALA A 114 9.43 -3.69 6.15
C ALA A 114 8.69 -4.76 5.33
N VAL A 115 8.58 -4.58 4.00
CA VAL A 115 7.97 -5.57 3.10
C VAL A 115 8.72 -6.90 3.14
N LYS A 116 10.05 -6.89 3.03
CA LYS A 116 10.87 -8.11 3.07
C LYS A 116 10.67 -8.86 4.39
N LYS A 117 10.67 -8.14 5.50
CA LYS A 117 10.48 -8.70 6.84
C LYS A 117 9.07 -9.27 7.01
N ALA A 118 8.04 -8.54 6.56
CA ALA A 118 6.66 -9.03 6.59
C ALA A 118 6.50 -10.34 5.80
N MET A 119 7.14 -10.47 4.63
CA MET A 119 7.17 -11.73 3.88
C MET A 119 7.89 -12.85 4.64
N GLN A 120 9.04 -12.56 5.26
CA GLN A 120 9.83 -13.55 6.01
C GLN A 120 9.04 -14.15 7.19
N TYR A 121 8.23 -13.34 7.87
CA TYR A 121 7.42 -13.79 9.00
C TYR A 121 6.00 -14.23 8.60
N GLY A 122 5.68 -14.25 7.30
CA GLY A 122 4.36 -14.66 6.81
C GLY A 122 3.24 -13.66 7.08
N PHE A 123 3.56 -12.41 7.43
CA PHE A 123 2.56 -11.34 7.63
C PHE A 123 2.04 -10.79 6.31
N LEU A 124 2.80 -10.98 5.22
CA LEU A 124 2.42 -10.60 3.87
C LEU A 124 2.52 -11.79 2.93
N ASN A 125 1.39 -12.21 2.35
CA ASN A 125 1.33 -13.23 1.32
C ASN A 125 0.25 -12.90 0.27
N PHE A 126 0.67 -12.47 -0.91
CA PHE A 126 -0.26 -12.14 -2.00
C PHE A 126 -0.91 -13.34 -2.69
N ASN A 127 -0.48 -14.57 -2.43
CA ASN A 127 -1.20 -15.76 -2.94
C ASN A 127 -2.49 -16.03 -2.16
N SER A 128 -2.59 -15.53 -0.92
CA SER A 128 -3.75 -15.68 -0.04
C SER A 128 -4.37 -14.34 0.36
N PHE A 129 -3.96 -13.24 -0.29
CA PHE A 129 -4.45 -11.91 0.03
C PHE A 129 -5.84 -11.69 -0.58
N ASN A 130 -6.82 -11.43 0.28
CA ASN A 130 -8.19 -11.14 -0.12
C ASN A 130 -8.36 -9.64 -0.35
N LEU A 131 -8.20 -9.21 -1.60
CA LEU A 131 -8.33 -7.79 -1.98
C LEU A 131 -9.72 -7.24 -1.68
N ASP A 132 -10.77 -8.01 -1.98
CA ASP A 132 -12.16 -7.56 -1.84
C ASP A 132 -12.51 -7.33 -0.37
N GLU A 133 -12.04 -8.20 0.52
CA GLU A 133 -12.21 -8.04 1.97
C GLU A 133 -11.41 -6.85 2.52
N TYR A 134 -10.14 -6.71 2.11
CA TYR A 134 -9.30 -5.59 2.52
C TYR A 134 -9.96 -4.25 2.15
N GLU A 135 -10.37 -4.09 0.88
CA GLU A 135 -11.01 -2.85 0.39
C GLU A 135 -12.43 -2.65 0.93
N HIS A 136 -13.10 -3.72 1.36
CA HIS A 136 -14.38 -3.60 2.04
C HIS A 136 -14.18 -3.01 3.44
N TYR A 137 -13.35 -3.64 4.27
CA TYR A 137 -13.23 -3.26 5.69
C TYR A 137 -12.34 -2.05 5.94
N GLU A 138 -11.44 -1.66 5.02
CA GLU A 138 -10.66 -0.42 5.18
C GLU A 138 -11.54 0.85 5.18
N LYS A 139 -12.76 0.76 4.64
CA LYS A 139 -13.66 1.89 4.55
C LYS A 139 -14.29 2.22 5.90
N ALA A 140 -14.37 3.52 6.18
CA ALA A 140 -15.00 4.04 7.40
C ALA A 140 -16.43 3.52 7.58
N GLU A 141 -17.22 3.39 6.52
CA GLU A 141 -18.59 2.87 6.58
C GLU A 141 -18.69 1.39 6.97
N ASN A 142 -17.62 0.62 6.82
CA ASN A 142 -17.60 -0.83 7.04
C ASN A 142 -16.80 -1.23 8.28
N GLY A 143 -16.30 -0.26 9.05
CA GLY A 143 -15.68 -0.49 10.34
C GLY A 143 -14.30 0.14 10.52
N ASP A 144 -13.67 0.61 9.43
CA ASP A 144 -12.27 1.06 9.40
C ASP A 144 -11.36 0.06 10.10
N LEU A 145 -11.16 -1.10 9.46
CA LEU A 145 -10.57 -2.28 10.05
C LEU A 145 -9.60 -2.96 9.07
N ASN A 146 -8.41 -3.31 9.57
CA ASN A 146 -7.38 -4.00 8.81
C ASN A 146 -6.61 -5.01 9.66
N TRP A 147 -6.32 -6.19 9.10
CA TRP A 147 -5.35 -7.13 9.68
C TRP A 147 -3.93 -6.57 9.55
N ILE A 148 -3.25 -6.42 10.68
CA ILE A 148 -1.83 -6.01 10.73
C ILE A 148 -0.93 -7.25 10.74
N ILE A 149 -1.32 -8.26 11.51
CA ILE A 149 -0.75 -9.60 11.48
C ILE A 149 -1.92 -10.57 11.32
N PRO A 150 -2.00 -11.32 10.21
CA PRO A 150 -3.10 -12.27 9.96
C PRO A 150 -3.33 -13.19 11.17
N ASP A 151 -4.60 -13.35 11.55
CA ASP A 151 -5.06 -14.22 12.65
C ASP A 151 -4.49 -13.89 14.05
N ARG A 152 -3.90 -12.71 14.22
CA ARG A 152 -3.23 -12.30 15.47
C ARG A 152 -3.55 -10.88 15.91
N PHE A 153 -3.35 -9.91 15.02
CA PHE A 153 -3.47 -8.50 15.35
C PHE A 153 -4.28 -7.78 14.28
N ILE A 154 -5.37 -7.19 14.73
CA ILE A 154 -6.27 -6.37 13.93
C ILE A 154 -6.29 -4.96 14.51
N ALA A 155 -6.22 -3.97 13.64
CA ALA A 155 -6.39 -2.56 13.99
C ALA A 155 -7.75 -2.10 13.47
N PHE A 156 -8.51 -1.38 14.30
CA PHE A 156 -9.79 -0.83 13.91
C PHE A 156 -10.14 0.42 14.71
N CYS A 157 -11.08 1.23 14.21
CA CYS A 157 -11.59 2.39 14.94
C CYS A 157 -12.26 2.00 16.26
N GLY A 158 -12.05 2.82 17.30
CA GLY A 158 -12.68 2.62 18.60
C GLY A 158 -14.21 2.68 18.50
N PRO A 159 -14.96 1.69 19.03
CA PRO A 159 -16.41 1.67 18.91
C PRO A 159 -17.06 2.75 19.78
N HIS A 160 -18.22 3.23 19.33
CA HIS A 160 -19.10 4.15 20.01
C HIS A 160 -20.28 3.41 20.67
N SER A 161 -21.01 4.08 21.57
CA SER A 161 -22.15 3.46 22.26
C SER A 161 -23.31 3.07 21.34
N ARG A 162 -23.43 3.70 20.17
CA ARG A 162 -24.47 3.44 19.16
C ARG A 162 -23.90 3.74 17.77
N ALA A 163 -24.38 3.03 16.75
CA ALA A 163 -24.03 3.33 15.37
C ALA A 163 -24.73 4.60 14.88
N ARG A 164 -23.97 5.54 14.27
CA ARG A 164 -24.47 6.85 13.83
C ARG A 164 -23.65 7.36 12.66
N LEU A 165 -24.28 8.12 11.76
CA LEU A 165 -23.57 8.97 10.81
C LEU A 165 -23.64 10.40 11.32
N GLU A 166 -22.53 10.94 11.80
CA GLU A 166 -22.46 12.28 12.39
C GLU A 166 -21.40 13.12 11.65
N SER A 167 -21.84 14.24 11.04
CA SER A 167 -20.95 15.12 10.27
C SER A 167 -20.14 14.43 9.17
N GLY A 168 -20.69 13.36 8.58
CA GLY A 168 -20.02 12.56 7.54
C GLY A 168 -19.11 11.44 8.07
N TYR A 169 -18.96 11.30 9.40
CA TYR A 169 -18.18 10.24 10.02
C TYR A 169 -19.07 9.09 10.48
N HIS A 170 -18.69 7.88 10.09
CA HIS A 170 -19.34 6.66 10.54
C HIS A 170 -18.85 6.29 11.94
N GLN A 171 -19.76 6.32 12.91
CA GLN A 171 -19.56 5.77 14.24
C GLN A 171 -20.15 4.36 14.26
N HIS A 172 -19.36 3.39 14.68
CA HIS A 172 -19.78 1.99 14.78
C HIS A 172 -19.98 1.57 16.23
N SER A 173 -21.03 0.80 16.50
CA SER A 173 -21.20 0.17 17.80
C SER A 173 -20.44 -1.15 17.87
N PRO A 174 -20.23 -1.73 19.07
CA PRO A 174 -19.55 -3.03 19.20
C PRO A 174 -20.19 -4.13 18.34
N GLU A 175 -21.51 -4.10 18.14
CA GLU A 175 -22.25 -5.07 17.33
C GLU A 175 -21.76 -5.17 15.89
N THR A 176 -21.29 -4.05 15.29
CA THR A 176 -20.70 -4.05 13.94
C THR A 176 -19.51 -5.02 13.86
N TYR A 177 -18.67 -5.02 14.88
CA TYR A 177 -17.42 -5.79 14.88
C TYR A 177 -17.59 -7.23 15.39
N ILE A 178 -18.56 -7.46 16.29
CA ILE A 178 -18.78 -8.78 16.90
C ILE A 178 -19.01 -9.86 15.83
N GLN A 179 -19.78 -9.56 14.77
CA GLN A 179 -20.04 -10.56 13.74
C GLN A 179 -18.78 -10.91 12.94
N TYR A 180 -17.94 -9.93 12.66
CA TYR A 180 -16.65 -10.13 11.99
C TYR A 180 -15.74 -11.02 12.83
N PHE A 181 -15.58 -10.70 14.13
CA PHE A 181 -14.73 -11.45 15.06
C PHE A 181 -15.25 -12.85 15.41
N LYS A 182 -16.53 -13.15 15.17
CA LYS A 182 -17.06 -14.52 15.33
C LYS A 182 -16.75 -15.41 14.14
N ASN A 183 -16.54 -14.81 12.97
CA ASN A 183 -16.32 -15.52 11.71
C ASN A 183 -14.83 -15.73 11.40
N HIS A 184 -13.93 -15.10 12.16
CA HIS A 184 -12.48 -15.15 12.04
C HIS A 184 -11.87 -15.53 13.39
#